data_AF-A0A7K2LTN9-F1
#
_entry.id   AF-A0A7K2LTN9-F1
#
_cell.length_a   1.000
_cell.length_b   1.000
_cell.length_c   1.000
_cell.angle_alpha   90.00
_cell.angle_beta   90.00
_cell.angle_gamma   90.00
#
_symmetry.space_group_name_H-M   'P 1'
#
loop_
_entity.id
_entity.type
_entity.pdbx_description
1 polymer ?
#
loop_
_entity_poly.entity_id
_entity_poly.type
_entity_poly.pdbx_seq_one_letter_code
_entity_poly.pdbx_strand_id
1 'polypeptide(L)'
;MADMVSALTGIGGALLGTAVGAFVTHLLQRRNTSLARLHEERISAYVAFAEAVMEFRRELMDRWFAEHRGAAHDSAPVYAARSAMWTAYYRVLLLAGDAGTRHAASAARESVSSIKKAESLDVMKQRADGARAAVGRFVECARAEVSP
;
A
#
# COMPACT_ATOMS: atom_id res chain seq x y z
N MET A 1 44.58 -47.70 -15.32
CA MET A 1 44.72 -46.27 -15.66
C MET A 1 43.42 -45.64 -16.18
N ALA A 2 42.58 -46.36 -16.96
CA ALA A 2 41.30 -45.83 -17.46
C ALA A 2 40.29 -45.45 -16.35
N ASP A 3 40.19 -46.24 -15.28
CA ASP A 3 39.23 -45.99 -14.18
C ASP A 3 39.54 -44.72 -13.38
N MET A 4 40.82 -44.38 -13.25
CA MET A 4 41.27 -43.19 -12.51
C MET A 4 40.95 -41.88 -13.26
N VAL A 5 41.04 -41.90 -14.60
CA VAL A 5 40.69 -40.75 -15.46
C VAL A 5 39.18 -40.52 -15.49
N SER A 6 38.38 -41.60 -15.49
CA SER A 6 36.91 -41.54 -15.39
C SER A 6 36.44 -40.98 -14.04
N ALA A 7 37.08 -41.41 -12.94
CA ALA A 7 36.76 -40.90 -11.61
C ALA A 7 37.07 -39.38 -11.45
N LEU A 8 38.21 -38.92 -11.96
CA LEU A 8 38.61 -37.51 -11.92
C LEU A 8 37.69 -36.60 -12.74
N THR A 9 37.26 -37.05 -13.92
CA THR A 9 36.30 -36.31 -14.76
C THR A 9 34.90 -36.26 -14.14
N GLY A 10 34.45 -37.35 -13.49
CA GLY A 10 33.19 -37.38 -12.75
C GLY A 10 33.16 -36.44 -11.55
N ILE A 11 34.22 -36.38 -10.75
CA ILE A 11 34.33 -35.46 -9.60
C ILE A 11 34.38 -34.00 -10.07
N GLY A 12 35.16 -33.70 -11.11
CA GLY A 12 35.24 -32.35 -11.69
C GLY A 12 33.89 -31.86 -12.22
N GLY A 13 33.16 -32.72 -12.93
CA GLY A 13 31.80 -32.43 -13.40
C GLY A 13 30.80 -32.20 -12.25
N ALA A 14 30.87 -33.01 -11.20
CA ALA A 14 29.99 -32.88 -10.03
C ALA A 14 30.24 -31.57 -9.26
N LEU A 15 31.50 -31.16 -9.09
CA LEU A 15 31.84 -29.90 -8.43
C LEU A 15 31.41 -28.67 -9.26
N LEU A 16 31.61 -28.70 -10.57
CA LEU A 16 31.14 -27.65 -11.48
C LEU A 16 29.61 -27.57 -11.49
N GLY A 17 28.93 -28.72 -11.57
CA GLY A 17 27.46 -28.77 -11.49
C GLY A 17 26.92 -28.23 -10.17
N THR A 18 27.57 -28.55 -9.06
CA THR A 18 27.18 -28.05 -7.73
C THR A 18 27.44 -26.55 -7.59
N ALA A 19 28.58 -26.05 -8.07
CA ALA A 19 28.90 -24.62 -8.04
C ALA A 19 27.92 -23.79 -8.89
N VAL A 20 27.59 -24.25 -10.10
CA VAL A 20 26.59 -23.61 -10.96
C VAL A 20 25.20 -23.68 -10.34
N GLY A 21 24.81 -24.84 -9.79
CA GLY A 21 23.54 -25.01 -9.09
C GLY A 21 23.39 -24.08 -7.88
N ALA A 22 24.44 -23.96 -7.06
CA ALA A 22 24.48 -23.06 -5.92
C ALA A 22 24.39 -21.58 -6.35
N PHE A 23 25.09 -21.21 -7.42
CA PHE A 23 25.04 -19.84 -7.95
C PHE A 23 23.65 -19.47 -8.49
N VAL A 24 23.02 -20.35 -9.28
CA VAL A 24 21.65 -20.13 -9.78
C VAL A 24 20.65 -20.06 -8.63
N THR A 25 20.77 -20.98 -7.66
CA THR A 25 19.90 -21.00 -6.47
C THR A 25 20.02 -19.71 -5.68
N HIS A 26 21.25 -19.21 -5.47
CA HIS A 26 21.48 -17.97 -4.75
C HIS A 26 20.88 -16.75 -5.45
N LEU A 27 20.96 -16.68 -6.78
CA LEU A 27 20.31 -15.62 -7.55
C LEU A 27 18.79 -15.67 -7.44
N LEU A 28 18.20 -16.87 -7.53
CA LEU A 28 16.75 -17.06 -7.35
C LEU A 28 16.31 -16.71 -5.93
N GLN A 29 17.06 -17.11 -4.91
CA GLN A 29 16.80 -16.75 -3.50
C GLN A 29 16.85 -15.24 -3.27
N ARG A 30 17.85 -14.55 -3.82
CA ARG A 30 17.95 -13.08 -3.73
C ARG A 30 16.78 -12.38 -4.41
N ARG A 31 16.34 -12.86 -5.57
CA ARG A 31 15.16 -12.29 -6.25
C ARG A 31 13.88 -12.54 -5.47
N ASN A 32 13.66 -13.76 -4.99
CA ASN A 32 12.47 -14.10 -4.21
C ASN A 32 12.36 -13.31 -2.91
N THR A 33 13.47 -13.13 -2.19
CA THR A 33 13.50 -12.31 -0.96
C THR A 33 13.20 -10.84 -1.24
N SER A 34 13.70 -10.28 -2.35
CA SER A 34 13.37 -8.91 -2.75
C SER A 34 11.89 -8.75 -3.14
N LEU A 35 11.31 -9.73 -3.83
CA LEU A 35 9.90 -9.69 -4.23
C LEU A 35 8.98 -9.84 -3.02
N ALA A 36 9.29 -10.74 -2.09
CA ALA A 36 8.55 -10.91 -0.84
C ALA A 36 8.56 -9.63 0.00
N ARG A 37 9.73 -8.97 0.13
CA ARG A 37 9.84 -7.67 0.82
C ARG A 37 9.00 -6.58 0.17
N LEU A 38 9.05 -6.46 -1.17
CA LEU A 38 8.23 -5.46 -1.88
C LEU A 38 6.73 -5.73 -1.69
N HIS A 39 6.33 -7.00 -1.69
CA HIS A 39 4.94 -7.39 -1.43
C HIS A 39 4.48 -6.99 -0.02
N GLU A 40 5.28 -7.28 1.01
CA GLU A 40 4.99 -6.87 2.39
C GLU A 40 4.95 -5.34 2.54
N GLU A 41 5.89 -4.62 1.93
CA GLU A 41 5.91 -3.14 1.95
C GLU A 41 4.68 -2.55 1.26
N ARG A 42 4.22 -3.13 0.15
CA ARG A 42 2.97 -2.73 -0.52
C ARG A 42 1.76 -2.92 0.37
N ILE A 43 1.60 -4.10 0.96
CA ILE A 43 0.50 -4.39 1.88
C ILE A 43 0.49 -3.37 3.02
N SER A 44 1.65 -3.15 3.65
CA SER A 44 1.80 -2.20 4.75
C SER A 44 1.41 -0.78 4.34
N ALA A 45 1.88 -0.31 3.18
CA ALA A 45 1.54 1.03 2.68
C ALA A 45 0.06 1.18 2.33
N TYR A 46 -0.56 0.14 1.78
CA TYR A 46 -1.97 0.16 1.39
C TYR A 46 -2.89 0.19 2.60
N VAL A 47 -2.60 -0.62 3.62
CA VAL A 47 -3.32 -0.60 4.90
C VAL A 47 -3.18 0.77 5.57
N ALA A 48 -1.96 1.27 5.71
CA ALA A 48 -1.70 2.56 6.35
C ALA A 48 -2.41 3.72 5.64
N PHE A 49 -2.53 3.68 4.31
CA PHE A 49 -3.28 4.68 3.56
C PHE A 49 -4.79 4.59 3.81
N ALA A 50 -5.37 3.39 3.80
CA ALA A 50 -6.79 3.20 4.09
C ALA A 50 -7.14 3.70 5.51
N GLU A 51 -6.31 3.38 6.50
CA GLU A 51 -6.46 3.85 7.88
C GLU A 51 -6.38 5.38 7.95
N ALA A 52 -5.35 5.98 7.36
CA ALA A 52 -5.15 7.43 7.41
C ALA A 52 -6.29 8.21 6.71
N VAL A 53 -6.87 7.68 5.63
CA VAL A 53 -8.05 8.28 4.99
C VAL A 53 -9.28 8.19 5.90
N MET A 54 -9.51 7.04 6.54
CA MET A 54 -10.65 6.86 7.43
C MET A 54 -10.54 7.70 8.70
N GLU A 55 -9.33 7.88 9.21
CA GLU A 55 -9.06 8.78 10.32
C GLU A 55 -9.29 10.24 9.93
N PHE A 56 -8.78 10.67 8.77
CA PHE A 56 -9.05 12.02 8.29
C PHE A 56 -10.54 12.27 8.04
N ARG A 57 -11.28 11.26 7.54
CA ARG A 57 -12.74 11.30 7.42
C ARG A 57 -13.41 11.55 8.77
N ARG A 58 -13.00 10.82 9.82
CA ARG A 58 -13.52 10.97 11.18
C ARG A 58 -13.31 12.40 11.69
N GLU A 59 -12.08 12.90 11.61
CA GLU A 59 -11.73 14.26 12.06
C GLU A 59 -12.50 15.35 11.30
N LEU A 60 -12.74 15.18 9.99
CA LEU A 60 -13.57 16.11 9.22
C LEU A 60 -15.04 16.09 9.64
N MET A 61 -15.58 14.92 10.02
CA MET A 61 -16.95 14.81 10.53
C MET A 61 -17.07 15.43 11.92
N ASP A 62 -16.12 15.17 12.81
CA ASP A 62 -16.07 15.74 14.15
C ASP A 62 -16.00 17.26 14.11
N ARG A 63 -15.16 17.80 13.21
CA ARG A 63 -15.11 19.23 12.88
C ARG A 63 -16.46 19.77 12.44
N TRP A 64 -17.08 19.14 11.45
CA TRP A 64 -18.36 19.58 10.90
C TRP A 64 -19.45 19.64 11.98
N PHE A 65 -19.54 18.62 12.83
CA PHE A 65 -20.50 18.58 13.94
C PHE A 65 -20.21 19.60 15.04
N ALA A 66 -18.94 19.93 15.30
CA ALA A 66 -18.57 20.96 16.27
C ALA A 66 -18.98 22.35 15.75
N GLU A 67 -18.63 22.67 14.50
CA GLU A 67 -19.00 23.93 13.84
C GLU A 67 -20.52 24.14 13.81
N HIS A 68 -21.31 23.11 13.46
CA HIS A 68 -22.78 23.21 13.38
C HIS A 68 -23.48 23.26 14.75
N ARG A 69 -22.80 22.87 15.83
CA ARG A 69 -23.29 23.02 17.21
C ARG A 69 -22.85 24.34 17.85
N GLY A 70 -22.14 25.20 17.12
CA GLY A 70 -21.56 26.43 17.65
C GLY A 70 -20.46 26.19 18.68
N ALA A 71 -19.88 24.99 18.72
CA ALA A 71 -18.80 24.66 19.64
C ALA A 71 -17.45 25.07 19.06
N ALA A 72 -16.52 25.47 19.93
CA ALA A 72 -15.13 25.63 19.53
C ALA A 72 -14.56 24.25 19.12
N HIS A 73 -13.88 24.21 17.97
CA HIS A 73 -13.24 23.00 17.47
C HIS A 73 -11.73 23.20 17.36
N ASP A 74 -10.96 22.32 18.00
CA ASP A 74 -9.52 22.26 17.79
C ASP A 74 -9.22 21.68 16.41
N SER A 75 -8.58 22.46 15.55
CA SER A 75 -8.24 22.03 14.19
C SER A 75 -6.94 21.21 14.13
N ALA A 76 -6.16 21.14 15.21
CA ALA A 76 -4.89 20.41 15.22
C ALA A 76 -5.04 18.91 14.84
N PRO A 77 -6.05 18.16 15.36
CA PRO A 77 -6.32 16.78 14.94
C PRO A 77 -6.60 16.65 13.43
N VAL A 78 -7.38 17.56 12.86
CA VAL A 78 -7.69 17.57 11.41
C VAL A 78 -6.41 17.75 10.59
N TYR A 79 -5.51 18.65 11.01
CA TYR A 79 -4.24 18.86 10.31
C TYR A 79 -3.29 17.67 10.45
N ALA A 80 -3.22 17.07 11.63
CA ALA A 80 -2.42 15.87 11.87
C ALA A 80 -2.91 14.70 11.00
N ALA A 81 -4.21 14.42 11.00
CA ALA A 81 -4.80 13.36 10.18
C ALA A 81 -4.63 13.63 8.68
N ARG A 82 -4.77 14.89 8.24
CA ARG A 82 -4.48 15.28 6.84
C ARG A 82 -3.03 15.00 6.46
N SER A 83 -2.08 15.35 7.33
CA SER A 83 -0.66 15.11 7.09
C SER A 83 -0.33 13.62 7.01
N ALA A 84 -0.89 12.82 7.92
CA ALA A 84 -0.76 11.36 7.90
C ALA A 84 -1.32 10.76 6.60
N MET A 85 -2.51 11.20 6.16
CA MET A 85 -3.12 10.78 4.91
C MET A 85 -2.24 11.09 3.69
N TRP A 86 -1.67 12.31 3.60
CA TRP A 86 -0.75 12.66 2.51
C TRP A 86 0.52 11.83 2.52
N THR A 87 1.10 11.60 3.70
CA THR A 87 2.30 10.78 3.85
C THR A 87 2.05 9.35 3.37
N ALA A 88 0.95 8.74 3.81
CA ALA A 88 0.57 7.39 3.37
C ALA A 88 0.24 7.35 1.87
N TYR A 89 -0.43 8.37 1.33
CA TYR A 89 -0.72 8.48 -0.10
C TYR A 89 0.56 8.48 -0.96
N TYR A 90 1.58 9.26 -0.58
CA TYR A 90 2.83 9.26 -1.33
C TYR A 90 3.57 7.92 -1.26
N ARG A 91 3.48 7.20 -0.13
CA ARG A 91 4.00 5.82 -0.04
C ARG A 91 3.29 4.87 -1.01
N VAL A 92 1.96 5.00 -1.18
CA VAL A 92 1.22 4.27 -2.21
C VAL A 92 1.74 4.59 -3.60
N LEU A 93 1.96 5.88 -3.93
CA LEU A 93 2.47 6.26 -5.25
C LEU A 93 3.88 5.72 -5.55
N LEU A 94 4.72 5.56 -4.52
CA LEU A 94 6.05 4.98 -4.66
C LEU A 94 6.04 3.47 -4.87
N LEU A 95 5.13 2.77 -4.20
CA LEU A 95 5.15 1.30 -4.14
C LEU A 95 4.19 0.63 -5.12
N ALA A 96 3.09 1.31 -5.50
CA ALA A 96 2.09 0.75 -6.40
C ALA A 96 2.63 0.59 -7.82
N GLY A 97 2.65 -0.65 -8.28
CA GLY A 97 2.97 -1.01 -9.66
C GLY A 97 1.81 -0.69 -10.60
N ASP A 98 0.57 -0.93 -10.18
CA ASP A 98 -0.61 -0.76 -11.03
C ASP A 98 -1.12 0.70 -11.08
N ALA A 99 -1.52 1.13 -12.28
CA ALA A 99 -2.09 2.46 -12.47
C ALA A 99 -3.50 2.56 -11.87
N GLY A 100 -4.29 1.48 -11.88
CA GLY A 100 -5.61 1.43 -11.24
C GLY A 100 -5.53 1.68 -9.74
N THR A 101 -4.60 1.03 -9.04
CA THR A 101 -4.34 1.27 -7.60
C THR A 101 -4.03 2.74 -7.33
N ARG A 102 -3.15 3.37 -8.13
CA ARG A 102 -2.80 4.80 -7.95
C ARG A 102 -4.00 5.73 -8.21
N HIS A 103 -4.80 5.46 -9.24
CA HIS A 103 -6.02 6.24 -9.52
C HIS A 103 -7.05 6.10 -8.41
N ALA A 104 -7.29 4.88 -7.91
CA ALA A 104 -8.22 4.62 -6.83
C ALA A 104 -7.78 5.32 -5.53
N ALA A 105 -6.48 5.32 -5.23
CA ALA A 105 -5.92 6.05 -4.09
C ALA A 105 -6.15 7.57 -4.23
N SER A 106 -5.90 8.14 -5.42
CA SER A 106 -6.16 9.55 -5.70
C SER A 106 -7.64 9.90 -5.52
N ALA A 107 -8.54 9.04 -6.01
CA ALA A 107 -9.97 9.22 -5.86
C ALA A 107 -10.42 9.17 -4.39
N ALA A 108 -9.86 8.27 -3.57
CA ALA A 108 -10.14 8.20 -2.14
C ALA A 108 -9.70 9.48 -1.42
N ARG A 109 -8.47 9.96 -1.70
CA ARG A 109 -7.92 11.21 -1.17
C ARG A 109 -8.78 12.42 -1.51
N GLU A 110 -9.24 12.52 -2.76
CA GLU A 110 -10.09 13.63 -3.19
C GLU A 110 -11.50 13.54 -2.57
N SER A 111 -12.06 12.33 -2.54
CA SER A 111 -13.39 12.10 -1.97
C SER A 111 -13.45 12.48 -0.50
N VAL A 112 -12.47 12.09 0.33
CA VAL A 112 -12.44 12.48 1.75
C VAL A 112 -12.24 13.99 1.91
N SER A 113 -11.40 14.60 1.07
CA SER A 113 -11.14 16.04 1.10
C SER A 113 -12.36 16.89 0.74
N SER A 114 -13.38 16.30 0.10
CA SER A 114 -14.64 16.98 -0.25
C SER A 114 -15.56 17.20 0.95
N ILE A 115 -15.43 16.42 2.04
CA ILE A 115 -16.31 16.48 3.21
C ILE A 115 -16.30 17.89 3.84
N LYS A 116 -15.14 18.53 3.92
CA LYS A 116 -15.00 19.89 4.48
C LYS A 116 -15.80 20.98 3.74
N LYS A 117 -16.27 20.71 2.52
CA LYS A 117 -17.06 21.66 1.72
C LYS A 117 -18.57 21.39 1.85
N ALA A 118 -19.00 20.58 2.83
CA ALA A 118 -20.40 20.19 2.98
C ALA A 118 -21.16 21.26 3.78
N GLU A 119 -22.23 21.77 3.19
CA GLU A 119 -23.04 22.87 3.76
C GLU A 119 -24.26 22.37 4.53
N SER A 120 -24.56 21.07 4.44
CA SER A 120 -25.70 20.44 5.13
C SER A 120 -25.34 19.05 5.63
N LEU A 121 -26.13 18.55 6.59
CA LEU A 121 -25.96 17.22 7.17
C LEU A 121 -26.04 16.12 6.11
N ASP A 122 -26.99 16.24 5.18
CA ASP A 122 -27.19 15.27 4.11
C ASP A 122 -26.02 15.25 3.13
N VAL A 123 -25.51 16.43 2.75
CA VAL A 123 -24.32 16.54 1.88
C VAL A 123 -23.08 15.99 2.60
N MET A 124 -22.94 16.26 3.91
CA MET A 124 -21.83 15.73 4.70
C MET A 124 -21.87 14.20 4.74
N LYS A 125 -23.03 13.61 5.06
CA LYS A 125 -23.23 12.14 5.06
C LYS A 125 -22.94 11.53 3.69
N GLN A 126 -23.52 12.10 2.63
CA GLN A 126 -23.31 11.63 1.26
C GLN A 126 -21.81 11.61 0.89
N ARG A 127 -21.06 12.66 1.24
CA ARG A 127 -19.62 12.74 0.97
C ARG A 127 -18.81 11.80 1.86
N ALA A 128 -19.20 11.62 3.11
CA ALA A 128 -18.58 10.68 4.03
C ALA A 128 -18.76 9.22 3.56
N ASP A 129 -19.93 8.89 3.01
CA ASP A 129 -20.22 7.58 2.42
C ASP A 129 -19.48 7.41 1.09
N GLY A 130 -19.43 8.46 0.26
CA GLY A 130 -18.62 8.49 -0.96
C GLY A 130 -17.13 8.24 -0.68
N ALA A 131 -16.59 8.83 0.38
CA ALA A 131 -15.21 8.61 0.82
C ALA A 131 -14.98 7.14 1.23
N ARG A 132 -15.90 6.56 2.01
CA ARG A 132 -15.83 5.14 2.38
C ARG A 132 -15.88 4.23 1.15
N ALA A 133 -16.77 4.51 0.20
CA ALA A 133 -16.87 3.75 -1.04
C ALA A 133 -15.60 3.88 -1.91
N ALA A 134 -14.97 5.06 -1.94
CA ALA A 134 -13.71 5.28 -2.64
C ALA A 134 -12.54 4.51 -2.00
N VAL A 135 -12.45 4.46 -0.67
CA VAL A 135 -11.50 3.59 0.04
C VAL A 135 -11.76 2.12 -0.28
N GLY A 136 -13.03 1.69 -0.32
CA GLY A 136 -13.39 0.33 -0.73
C GLY A 136 -12.86 -0.03 -2.13
N ARG A 137 -13.06 0.85 -3.12
CA ARG A 137 -12.50 0.65 -4.47
C ARG A 137 -10.98 0.60 -4.48
N PHE A 138 -10.32 1.44 -3.68
CA PHE A 138 -8.87 1.37 -3.52
C PHE A 138 -8.42 0.02 -2.96
N VAL A 139 -9.08 -0.49 -1.92
CA VAL A 139 -8.77 -1.81 -1.33
C VAL A 139 -8.97 -2.94 -2.34
N GLU A 140 -9.99 -2.87 -3.19
CA GLU A 140 -10.22 -3.86 -4.26
C GLU A 140 -9.08 -3.86 -5.29
N CYS A 141 -8.65 -2.69 -5.76
CA CYS A 141 -7.50 -2.56 -6.67
C CYS A 141 -6.20 -3.04 -6.00
N ALA A 142 -5.96 -2.61 -4.77
CA ALA A 142 -4.80 -3.01 -3.97
C ALA A 142 -4.76 -4.53 -3.79
N ARG A 143 -5.90 -5.17 -3.45
CA ARG A 143 -6.01 -6.61 -3.31
C ARG A 143 -5.67 -7.32 -4.61
N ALA A 144 -6.16 -6.84 -5.75
CA ALA A 144 -5.85 -7.43 -7.05
C ALA A 144 -4.33 -7.36 -7.37
N GLU A 145 -3.65 -6.32 -6.91
CA GLU A 145 -2.20 -6.14 -7.12
C GLU A 145 -1.34 -7.00 -6.19
N VAL A 146 -1.78 -7.25 -4.95
CA VAL A 146 -1.03 -8.05 -3.96
C VAL A 146 -1.56 -9.49 -3.83
N SER A 147 -2.53 -9.90 -4.63
CA SER A 147 -2.94 -11.30 -4.66
C SER A 147 -1.85 -12.15 -5.33
N PRO A 148 -1.59 -13.37 -4.84
CA PRO A 148 -0.60 -14.28 -5.43
C PRO A 148 -0.99 -14.76 -6.83
#